data_AF-A0A812YIQ7-F1
#
_entry.id   AF-A0A812YIQ7-F1
#
_cell.length_a   1.000
_cell.length_b   1.000
_cell.length_c   1.000
_cell.angle_alpha   90.00
_cell.angle_beta   90.00
_cell.angle_gamma   90.00
#
_symmetry.space_group_name_H-M   'P 1'
#
loop_
_entity.id
_entity.type
_entity.pdbx_description
1 polymer ?
#
loop_
_entity_poly.entity_id
_entity_poly.type
_entity_poly.pdbx_seq_one_letter_code
_entity_poly.pdbx_strand_id
1 'polypeptide(L)'
;MPAAKVSGYIGLACDLSPTSASTSAAGSPRSSAPASPKGSFLKEEVVAWQQDLLREFSSPAFQKRLRQASCLQPVEYEKARTALVRDAQWAIAPQHGLPATDLSIEQMLLAVDQFLDDVDVSVNQQIIQEHLVACEVPVPGKEQTAVPLGHDKTVLGKRDIIRLLKSLQVSFSEPNFQQELAKLKESDIKASGTAEAKGFLQLPGRNELAFAIQLQLAPCFGFEASKQGILAMISTCGQFLKDPEISELFDAVNMKLGMTPEACKAFRAKVLP
;
A
#
# COMPACT_ATOMS: atom_id res chain seq x y z
N MET A 1 -15.36 34.65 2.77
CA MET A 1 -15.70 33.62 1.78
C MET A 1 -15.45 32.27 2.41
N PRO A 2 -16.46 31.41 2.60
CA PRO A 2 -16.26 30.09 3.19
C PRO A 2 -15.48 29.20 2.21
N ALA A 3 -14.45 28.53 2.70
CA ALA A 3 -13.66 27.58 1.93
C ALA A 3 -14.53 26.40 1.50
N ALA A 4 -14.55 26.09 0.20
CA ALA A 4 -15.23 24.91 -0.32
C ALA A 4 -14.54 23.66 0.25
N LYS A 5 -15.25 22.88 1.08
CA LYS A 5 -14.81 21.54 1.50
C LYS A 5 -14.73 20.68 0.24
N VAL A 6 -13.52 20.43 -0.26
CA VAL A 6 -13.28 19.43 -1.31
C VAL A 6 -13.53 18.07 -0.67
N SER A 7 -14.74 17.54 -0.85
CA SER A 7 -15.12 16.19 -0.43
C SER A 7 -14.36 15.19 -1.32
N GLY A 8 -13.10 14.92 -0.98
CA GLY A 8 -12.27 13.89 -1.59
C GLY A 8 -12.59 12.49 -1.08
N TYR A 9 -13.87 12.24 -0.73
CA TYR A 9 -14.31 10.91 -0.32
C TYR A 9 -14.35 10.03 -1.56
N ILE A 10 -13.36 9.14 -1.69
CA ILE A 10 -13.40 8.05 -2.67
C ILE A 10 -14.57 7.19 -2.22
N GLY A 11 -15.70 7.32 -2.91
CA GLY A 11 -16.95 6.64 -2.59
C GLY A 11 -16.74 5.13 -2.47
N LEU A 12 -16.60 4.65 -1.24
CA LEU A 12 -16.81 3.24 -0.87
C LEU A 12 -18.31 2.87 -0.87
N ALA A 13 -19.18 3.82 -1.20
CA ALA A 13 -20.55 3.58 -1.62
C ALA A 13 -20.53 3.02 -3.05
N CYS A 14 -20.16 1.75 -3.20
CA CYS A 14 -20.46 1.02 -4.43
C CYS A 14 -21.98 0.86 -4.53
N ASP A 15 -22.56 1.29 -5.65
CA ASP A 15 -23.90 0.92 -6.09
C ASP A 15 -23.99 -0.62 -6.17
N LEU A 16 -24.39 -1.26 -5.08
CA LEU A 16 -24.69 -2.68 -5.03
C LEU A 16 -26.20 -2.86 -5.05
N SER A 17 -26.75 -2.93 -6.26
CA SER A 17 -28.10 -3.45 -6.48
C SER A 17 -28.15 -4.91 -5.99
N PRO A 18 -29.02 -5.27 -5.03
CA PRO A 18 -29.08 -6.63 -4.52
C PRO A 18 -29.68 -7.57 -5.57
N THR A 19 -28.89 -8.55 -6.02
CA THR A 19 -29.42 -9.70 -6.77
C THR A 19 -30.09 -10.63 -5.78
N SER A 20 -31.40 -10.48 -5.60
CA SER A 20 -32.21 -11.31 -4.72
C SER A 20 -32.41 -12.71 -5.32
N ALA A 21 -31.78 -13.72 -4.72
CA ALA A 21 -32.14 -15.12 -4.93
C ALA A 21 -33.16 -15.55 -3.86
N SER A 22 -34.37 -15.88 -4.31
CA SER A 22 -35.50 -16.29 -3.48
C SER A 22 -35.47 -17.80 -3.25
N THR A 23 -35.25 -18.24 -2.01
CA THR A 23 -35.42 -19.64 -1.60
C THR A 23 -36.36 -19.70 -0.41
N SER A 24 -37.55 -20.23 -0.66
CA SER A 24 -38.60 -20.47 0.34
C SER A 24 -38.30 -21.72 1.17
N ALA A 25 -38.35 -21.61 2.50
CA ALA A 25 -38.63 -22.76 3.37
C ALA A 25 -39.25 -22.29 4.70
N ALA A 26 -40.39 -22.89 5.03
CA ALA A 26 -41.23 -22.60 6.18
C ALA A 26 -40.73 -23.28 7.47
N GLY A 27 -40.78 -22.56 8.59
CA GLY A 27 -40.58 -23.11 9.93
C GLY A 27 -40.31 -22.01 10.97
N SER A 28 -41.36 -21.54 11.65
CA SER A 28 -41.27 -20.53 12.72
C SER A 28 -40.68 -21.08 14.01
N PRO A 29 -39.77 -20.33 14.67
CA PRO A 29 -39.76 -20.18 16.11
C PRO A 29 -39.96 -18.72 16.53
N ARG A 30 -40.49 -18.55 17.75
CA ARG A 30 -40.91 -17.30 18.40
C ARG A 30 -39.94 -16.13 18.19
N SER A 31 -40.48 -15.08 17.57
CA SER A 31 -39.88 -13.78 17.38
C SER A 31 -39.76 -13.04 18.72
N SER A 32 -38.55 -13.02 19.30
CA SER A 32 -38.12 -11.95 20.19
C SER A 32 -37.90 -10.71 19.33
N ALA A 33 -38.72 -9.68 19.56
CA ALA A 33 -38.66 -8.42 18.81
C ALA A 33 -37.22 -7.87 18.82
N PRO A 34 -36.62 -7.58 17.65
CA PRO A 34 -35.31 -6.97 17.60
C PRO A 34 -35.41 -5.57 18.21
N ALA A 35 -34.70 -5.35 19.31
CA ALA A 35 -34.54 -4.02 19.88
C ALA A 35 -34.04 -3.08 18.78
N SER A 36 -34.80 -2.03 18.49
CA SER A 36 -34.40 -1.06 17.46
C SER A 36 -33.05 -0.46 17.85
N PRO A 37 -32.05 -0.45 16.94
CA PRO A 37 -30.72 0.09 17.25
C PRO A 37 -30.83 1.62 17.33
N LYS A 38 -31.04 2.12 18.54
CA LYS A 38 -31.04 3.56 18.86
C LYS A 38 -29.79 3.87 19.68
N GLY A 39 -28.65 3.92 19.01
CA GLY A 39 -27.43 4.48 19.55
C GLY A 39 -26.69 5.17 18.43
N SER A 40 -26.58 6.49 18.48
CA SER A 40 -25.52 7.20 17.75
C SER A 40 -24.18 6.67 18.26
N PHE A 41 -23.28 6.29 17.37
CA PHE A 41 -21.94 5.86 17.77
C PHE A 41 -21.23 6.96 18.55
N LEU A 42 -20.53 6.58 19.60
CA LEU A 42 -19.63 7.47 20.32
C LEU A 42 -18.31 7.60 19.54
N LYS A 43 -17.61 8.73 19.74
CA LYS A 43 -16.31 8.97 19.11
C LYS A 43 -15.35 7.82 19.39
N GLU A 44 -15.31 7.35 20.64
CA GLU A 44 -14.39 6.31 21.10
C GLU A 44 -14.63 4.98 20.37
N GLU A 45 -15.89 4.66 20.03
CA GLU A 45 -16.25 3.46 19.27
C GLU A 45 -15.76 3.56 17.82
N VAL A 46 -15.94 4.73 17.19
CA VAL A 46 -15.48 4.99 15.82
C VAL A 46 -13.94 4.91 15.74
N VAL A 47 -13.23 5.51 16.69
CA VAL A 47 -11.77 5.46 16.75
C VAL A 47 -11.28 4.03 16.98
N ALA A 48 -11.89 3.29 17.91
CA ALA A 48 -11.52 1.89 18.16
C ALA A 48 -11.73 1.02 16.90
N TRP A 49 -12.83 1.20 16.19
CA TRP A 49 -13.09 0.50 14.93
C TRP A 49 -12.06 0.82 13.86
N GLN A 50 -11.72 2.09 13.66
CA GLN A 50 -10.66 2.50 12.72
C GLN A 50 -9.30 1.93 13.09
N GLN A 51 -8.96 1.83 14.38
CA GLN A 51 -7.70 1.22 14.81
C GLN A 51 -7.63 -0.28 14.48
N ASP A 52 -8.73 -1.01 14.62
CA ASP A 52 -8.78 -2.42 14.24
C ASP A 52 -8.73 -2.59 12.71
N LEU A 53 -9.41 -1.75 11.94
CA LEU A 53 -9.28 -1.71 10.48
C LEU A 53 -7.85 -1.41 10.06
N LEU A 54 -7.21 -0.43 10.69
CA LEU A 54 -5.83 -0.07 10.42
C LEU A 54 -4.89 -1.25 10.71
N ARG A 55 -5.10 -1.97 11.83
CA ARG A 55 -4.33 -3.18 12.16
C ARG A 55 -4.49 -4.26 11.10
N GLU A 56 -5.71 -4.50 10.62
CA GLU A 56 -5.98 -5.51 9.59
C GLU A 56 -5.41 -5.09 8.22
N PHE A 57 -5.64 -3.86 7.81
CA PHE A 57 -5.16 -3.34 6.52
C PHE A 57 -3.65 -3.20 6.48
N SER A 58 -2.99 -2.90 7.59
CA SER A 58 -1.52 -2.91 7.67
C SER A 58 -0.92 -4.31 7.79
N SER A 59 -1.75 -5.36 7.95
CA SER A 59 -1.24 -6.73 8.12
C SER A 59 -0.53 -7.23 6.85
N PRO A 60 0.56 -8.02 6.99
CA PRO A 60 1.25 -8.60 5.83
C PRO A 60 0.34 -9.49 4.96
N ALA A 61 -0.63 -10.17 5.58
CA ALA A 61 -1.57 -11.04 4.88
C ALA A 61 -2.54 -10.24 3.99
N PHE A 62 -3.11 -9.15 4.51
CA PHE A 62 -3.98 -8.27 3.73
C PHE A 62 -3.20 -7.60 2.59
N GLN A 63 -2.05 -6.99 2.90
CA GLN A 63 -1.21 -6.31 1.90
C GLN A 63 -0.72 -7.26 0.80
N LYS A 64 -0.44 -8.53 1.11
CA LYS A 64 -0.13 -9.54 0.10
C LYS A 64 -1.32 -9.79 -0.84
N ARG A 65 -2.53 -9.99 -0.31
CA ARG A 65 -3.74 -10.19 -1.12
C ARG A 65 -4.06 -8.97 -1.98
N LEU A 66 -3.92 -7.77 -1.43
CA LEU A 66 -4.13 -6.53 -2.16
C LEU A 66 -3.13 -6.36 -3.33
N ARG A 67 -1.85 -6.68 -3.13
CA ARG A 67 -0.85 -6.74 -4.22
C ARG A 67 -1.13 -7.80 -5.27
N GLN A 68 -1.68 -8.94 -4.88
CA GLN A 68 -2.07 -9.96 -5.85
C GLN A 68 -3.24 -9.47 -6.70
N ALA A 69 -4.22 -8.80 -6.09
CA ALA A 69 -5.32 -8.18 -6.80
C ALA A 69 -4.85 -7.08 -7.76
N SER A 70 -3.83 -6.29 -7.40
CA SER A 70 -3.33 -5.20 -8.26
C SER A 70 -2.69 -5.67 -9.57
N CYS A 71 -2.45 -6.98 -9.73
CA CYS A 71 -2.02 -7.57 -11.00
C CYS A 71 -3.18 -7.85 -11.97
N LEU A 72 -4.43 -7.70 -11.55
CA LEU A 72 -5.62 -7.93 -12.37
C LEU A 72 -5.90 -6.77 -13.32
N GLN A 73 -6.82 -6.97 -14.28
CA GLN A 73 -7.33 -5.86 -15.10
C GLN A 73 -8.04 -4.82 -14.22
N PRO A 74 -8.05 -3.53 -14.58
CA PRO A 74 -8.55 -2.46 -13.70
C PRO A 74 -9.97 -2.69 -13.11
N VAL A 75 -10.89 -3.22 -13.92
CA VAL A 75 -12.27 -3.51 -13.47
C VAL A 75 -12.31 -4.68 -12.49
N GLU A 76 -11.50 -5.71 -12.74
CA GLU A 76 -11.39 -6.89 -11.86
C GLU A 76 -10.66 -6.55 -10.57
N TYR A 77 -9.65 -5.67 -10.65
CA TYR A 77 -8.94 -5.14 -9.49
C TYR A 77 -9.87 -4.40 -8.54
N GLU A 78 -10.66 -3.44 -9.02
CA GLU A 78 -11.60 -2.70 -8.16
C GLU A 78 -12.60 -3.62 -7.47
N LYS A 79 -13.11 -4.63 -8.19
CA LYS A 79 -13.99 -5.65 -7.63
C LYS A 79 -13.30 -6.46 -6.54
N ALA A 80 -12.08 -6.95 -6.80
CA ALA A 80 -11.30 -7.75 -5.85
C ALA A 80 -10.90 -6.92 -4.61
N ARG A 81 -10.48 -5.67 -4.80
CA ARG A 81 -10.16 -4.71 -3.73
C ARG A 81 -11.37 -4.43 -2.85
N THR A 82 -12.52 -4.13 -3.45
CA THR A 82 -13.77 -3.90 -2.71
C THR A 82 -14.16 -5.12 -1.87
N ALA A 83 -14.08 -6.31 -2.45
CA ALA A 83 -14.34 -7.56 -1.73
C ALA A 83 -13.38 -7.76 -0.55
N LEU A 84 -12.06 -7.55 -0.75
CA LEU A 84 -11.07 -7.66 0.31
C LEU A 84 -11.34 -6.69 1.48
N VAL A 85 -11.67 -5.44 1.17
CA VAL A 85 -12.01 -4.42 2.18
C VAL A 85 -13.28 -4.82 2.94
N ARG A 86 -14.31 -5.27 2.23
CA ARG A 86 -15.59 -5.70 2.84
C ARG A 86 -15.41 -6.93 3.73
N ASP A 87 -14.62 -7.92 3.30
CA ASP A 87 -14.32 -9.11 4.11
C ASP A 87 -13.66 -8.73 5.44
N ALA A 88 -12.70 -7.80 5.42
CA ALA A 88 -12.05 -7.30 6.62
C ALA A 88 -13.02 -6.53 7.53
N GLN A 89 -13.85 -5.65 6.95
CA GLN A 89 -14.89 -4.92 7.68
C GLN A 89 -15.89 -5.85 8.36
N TRP A 90 -16.35 -6.90 7.67
CA TRP A 90 -17.23 -7.92 8.23
C TRP A 90 -16.57 -8.75 9.35
N ALA A 91 -15.28 -9.05 9.25
CA ALA A 91 -14.56 -9.77 10.29
C ALA A 91 -14.38 -8.94 11.58
N ILE A 92 -14.31 -7.61 11.45
CA ILE A 92 -14.12 -6.68 12.58
C ILE A 92 -15.45 -6.28 13.21
N ALA A 93 -16.52 -6.09 12.45
CA ALA A 93 -17.80 -5.57 12.96
C ALA A 93 -18.34 -6.31 14.22
N PRO A 94 -18.31 -7.65 14.32
CA PRO A 94 -18.74 -8.37 15.52
C PRO A 94 -17.96 -8.01 16.79
N GLN A 95 -16.70 -7.59 16.66
CA GLN A 95 -15.85 -7.19 17.79
C GLN A 95 -16.31 -5.86 18.41
N HIS A 96 -17.07 -5.07 17.63
CA HIS A 96 -17.67 -3.79 18.03
C HIS A 96 -19.17 -3.90 18.30
N GLY A 97 -19.66 -5.11 18.56
CA GLY A 97 -21.08 -5.36 18.89
C GLY A 97 -22.04 -5.24 17.70
N LEU A 98 -21.52 -5.17 16.47
CA LEU A 98 -22.33 -5.07 15.26
C LEU A 98 -22.44 -6.42 14.54
N PRO A 99 -23.59 -6.76 13.95
CA PRO A 99 -23.68 -7.96 13.12
C PRO A 99 -22.86 -7.78 11.84
N ALA A 100 -22.21 -8.86 11.35
CA ALA A 100 -21.44 -8.86 10.10
C ALA A 100 -22.37 -8.81 8.87
N THR A 101 -22.98 -7.64 8.65
CA THR A 101 -23.91 -7.38 7.54
C THR A 101 -23.57 -6.06 6.88
N ASP A 102 -23.92 -5.88 5.61
CA ASP A 102 -23.66 -4.63 4.88
C ASP A 102 -24.28 -3.41 5.55
N LEU A 103 -25.50 -3.56 6.09
CA LEU A 103 -26.19 -2.48 6.81
C LEU A 103 -25.37 -1.99 8.01
N SER A 104 -24.77 -2.89 8.77
CA SER A 104 -23.92 -2.51 9.91
C SER A 104 -22.65 -1.79 9.48
N ILE A 105 -22.04 -2.24 8.37
CA ILE A 105 -20.85 -1.59 7.82
C ILE A 105 -21.19 -0.18 7.33
N GLU A 106 -22.31 -0.01 6.64
CA GLU A 106 -22.80 1.30 6.20
C GLU A 106 -23.08 2.23 7.39
N GLN A 107 -23.72 1.72 8.45
CA GLN A 107 -23.95 2.49 9.67
C GLN A 107 -22.63 2.98 10.29
N MET A 108 -21.60 2.13 10.30
CA MET A 108 -20.30 2.49 10.85
C MET A 108 -19.53 3.47 9.94
N LEU A 109 -19.62 3.33 8.62
CA LEU A 109 -19.06 4.30 7.68
C LEU A 109 -19.75 5.67 7.82
N LEU A 110 -21.07 5.70 7.95
CA LEU A 110 -21.83 6.92 8.24
C LEU A 110 -21.48 7.52 9.61
N ALA A 111 -21.08 6.70 10.57
CA ALA A 111 -20.59 7.17 11.85
C ALA A 111 -19.22 7.85 11.70
N VAL A 112 -18.28 7.27 10.97
CA VAL A 112 -17.00 7.92 10.64
C VAL A 112 -17.22 9.29 10.01
N ASP A 113 -18.18 9.39 9.08
CA ASP A 113 -18.49 10.64 8.39
C ASP A 113 -18.93 11.77 9.33
N GLN A 114 -19.64 11.43 10.42
CA GLN A 114 -20.07 12.40 11.44
C GLN A 114 -18.90 12.97 12.25
N PHE A 115 -17.76 12.26 12.30
CA PHE A 115 -16.57 12.66 13.05
C PHE A 115 -15.40 13.07 12.14
N LEU A 116 -15.60 13.35 10.85
CA LEU A 116 -14.50 13.73 9.94
C LEU A 116 -13.77 15.01 10.33
N ASP A 117 -14.43 15.93 11.05
CA ASP A 117 -13.78 17.15 11.56
C ASP A 117 -12.95 16.88 12.85
N ASP A 118 -13.02 15.67 13.42
CA ASP A 118 -12.19 15.23 14.55
C ASP A 118 -10.78 14.83 14.08
N VAL A 119 -9.75 15.28 14.81
CA VAL A 119 -8.35 15.08 14.44
C VAL A 119 -7.97 13.60 14.47
N ASP A 120 -8.42 12.83 15.46
CA ASP A 120 -8.02 11.43 15.60
C ASP A 120 -8.65 10.58 14.49
N VAL A 121 -9.93 10.81 14.21
CA VAL A 121 -10.68 10.10 13.16
C VAL A 121 -10.14 10.43 11.77
N SER A 122 -9.84 11.71 11.50
CA SER A 122 -9.30 12.13 10.21
C SER A 122 -7.88 11.61 9.96
N VAL A 123 -7.01 11.62 10.98
CA VAL A 123 -5.66 11.04 10.88
C VAL A 123 -5.75 9.54 10.62
N ASN A 124 -6.56 8.80 11.38
CA ASN A 124 -6.74 7.37 11.16
C ASN A 124 -7.29 7.07 9.76
N GLN A 125 -8.27 7.84 9.29
CA GLN A 125 -8.84 7.69 7.95
C GLN A 125 -7.78 7.89 6.87
N GLN A 126 -6.89 8.87 7.03
CA GLN A 126 -5.78 9.11 6.10
C GLN A 126 -4.80 7.95 6.08
N ILE A 127 -4.44 7.40 7.25
CA ILE A 127 -3.51 6.27 7.35
C ILE A 127 -4.14 4.99 6.76
N ILE A 128 -5.42 4.73 7.04
CA ILE A 128 -6.19 3.64 6.42
C ILE A 128 -6.14 3.79 4.89
N GLN A 129 -6.44 4.97 4.37
CA GLN A 129 -6.40 5.21 2.93
C GLN A 129 -5.01 5.00 2.34
N GLU A 130 -3.95 5.42 3.05
CA GLU A 130 -2.57 5.19 2.64
C GLU A 130 -2.27 3.69 2.52
N HIS A 131 -2.71 2.87 3.48
CA HIS A 131 -2.53 1.42 3.41
C HIS A 131 -3.35 0.75 2.31
N LEU A 132 -4.55 1.24 2.01
CA LEU A 132 -5.38 0.72 0.92
C LEU A 132 -4.85 1.11 -0.47
N VAL A 133 -4.15 2.23 -0.58
CA VAL A 133 -3.59 2.73 -1.85
C VAL A 133 -2.12 2.33 -2.05
N ALA A 134 -1.42 1.90 -1.00
CA ALA A 134 0.01 1.53 -1.06
C ALA A 134 0.34 0.46 -2.13
N CYS A 135 -0.66 -0.30 -2.58
CA CYS A 135 -0.54 -1.36 -3.57
C CYS A 135 -1.24 -1.05 -4.90
N GLU A 136 -1.86 0.12 -5.06
CA GLU A 136 -2.50 0.50 -6.32
C GLU A 136 -1.42 0.71 -7.39
N VAL A 137 -1.45 -0.11 -8.44
CA VAL A 137 -0.68 0.10 -9.66
C VAL A 137 -1.45 1.12 -10.51
N PRO A 138 -0.91 2.32 -10.78
CA PRO A 138 -1.46 3.29 -11.70
C PRO A 138 -1.73 2.61 -13.05
N VAL A 139 -2.98 2.72 -13.51
CA VAL A 139 -3.41 2.13 -14.78
C VAL A 139 -2.75 2.91 -15.94
N PRO A 140 -1.96 2.25 -16.81
CA PRO A 140 -1.37 2.92 -17.97
C PRO A 140 -2.47 3.42 -18.94
N GLY A 141 -2.42 4.69 -19.32
CA GLY A 141 -3.28 5.24 -20.39
C GLY A 141 -4.71 5.61 -19.98
N LYS A 142 -5.10 5.41 -18.72
CA LYS A 142 -6.17 6.23 -18.12
C LYS A 142 -5.47 7.34 -17.35
N GLU A 143 -5.59 8.57 -17.83
CA GLU A 143 -5.47 9.77 -16.99
C GLU A 143 -6.56 9.68 -15.91
N GLN A 144 -6.35 8.81 -14.91
CA GLN A 144 -7.31 8.66 -13.83
C GLN A 144 -7.13 9.83 -12.90
N THR A 145 -8.21 10.59 -12.81
CA THR A 145 -8.69 11.38 -11.69
C THR A 145 -8.80 10.57 -10.39
N ALA A 146 -7.78 9.80 -10.01
CA ALA A 146 -7.39 9.83 -8.61
C ALA A 146 -7.23 11.32 -8.32
N VAL A 147 -7.82 11.84 -7.23
CA VAL A 147 -7.59 13.24 -6.82
C VAL A 147 -6.14 13.52 -7.09
N PRO A 148 -5.81 14.31 -8.13
CA PRO A 148 -4.44 14.42 -8.54
C PRO A 148 -3.75 14.95 -7.30
N LEU A 149 -2.70 14.29 -6.83
CA LEU A 149 -1.73 15.02 -6.05
C LEU A 149 -1.26 16.11 -7.00
N GLY A 150 -1.90 17.30 -6.94
CA GLY A 150 -2.33 18.13 -8.06
C GLY A 150 -1.29 18.48 -9.12
N HIS A 151 -0.74 17.51 -9.86
CA HIS A 151 0.53 17.69 -10.52
C HIS A 151 0.50 17.01 -11.90
N ASP A 152 0.25 17.85 -12.90
CA ASP A 152 0.96 17.89 -14.19
C ASP A 152 2.50 17.86 -14.06
N LYS A 153 3.07 17.43 -12.93
CA LYS A 153 4.51 17.52 -12.71
C LYS A 153 5.15 16.27 -13.25
N THR A 154 5.87 16.49 -14.34
CA THR A 154 7.07 15.78 -14.78
C THR A 154 8.14 15.56 -13.69
N VAL A 155 7.87 15.88 -12.41
CA VAL A 155 8.81 15.90 -11.30
C VAL A 155 8.15 15.29 -10.06
N LEU A 156 8.65 14.13 -9.62
CA LEU A 156 8.25 13.49 -8.36
C LEU A 156 8.64 14.36 -7.17
N GLY A 157 7.75 14.50 -6.19
CA GLY A 157 8.04 15.20 -4.94
C GLY A 157 8.72 14.28 -3.90
N LYS A 158 9.19 14.88 -2.79
CA LYS A 158 9.80 14.15 -1.65
C LYS A 158 8.95 12.96 -1.21
N ARG A 159 7.64 13.18 -1.07
CA ARG A 159 6.68 12.16 -0.62
C ARG A 159 6.59 10.97 -1.58
N ASP A 160 6.70 11.21 -2.87
CA ASP A 160 6.63 10.18 -3.90
C ASP A 160 7.91 9.34 -3.91
N ILE A 161 9.07 9.98 -3.70
CA ILE A 161 10.36 9.29 -3.57
C ILE A 161 10.39 8.41 -2.31
N ILE A 162 9.90 8.90 -1.18
CA ILE A 162 9.77 8.07 0.04
C ILE A 162 8.90 6.85 -0.24
N ARG A 163 7.75 7.04 -0.90
CA ARG A 163 6.84 5.94 -1.25
C ARG A 163 7.51 4.92 -2.17
N LEU A 164 8.19 5.39 -3.22
CA LEU A 164 8.95 4.56 -4.15
C LEU A 164 10.01 3.72 -3.44
N LEU A 165 10.83 4.35 -2.59
CA LEU A 165 11.89 3.66 -1.89
C LEU A 165 11.34 2.66 -0.84
N LYS A 166 10.23 2.98 -0.16
CA LYS A 166 9.53 2.02 0.72
C LYS A 166 9.02 0.81 -0.08
N SER A 167 8.39 1.04 -1.24
CA SER A 167 7.93 -0.04 -2.12
C SER A 167 9.09 -0.94 -2.56
N LEU A 168 10.22 -0.36 -3.00
CA LEU A 168 11.43 -1.12 -3.34
C LEU A 168 11.98 -1.90 -2.15
N GLN A 169 12.02 -1.29 -0.96
CA GLN A 169 12.49 -1.93 0.27
C GLN A 169 11.64 -3.16 0.62
N VAL A 170 10.31 -3.04 0.54
CA VAL A 170 9.38 -4.16 0.80
C VAL A 170 9.58 -5.28 -0.23
N SER A 171 9.59 -4.95 -1.52
CA SER A 171 9.76 -5.94 -2.60
C SER A 171 11.10 -6.67 -2.50
N PHE A 172 12.20 -5.95 -2.23
CA PHE A 172 13.50 -6.59 -2.01
C PHE A 172 13.56 -7.37 -0.70
N SER A 173 12.71 -7.09 0.28
CA SER A 173 12.66 -7.87 1.53
C SER A 173 11.90 -9.20 1.40
N GLU A 174 11.33 -9.51 0.24
CA GLU A 174 10.56 -10.74 0.05
C GLU A 174 11.45 -12.00 0.19
N PRO A 175 10.95 -13.07 0.84
CA PRO A 175 11.76 -14.27 1.12
C PRO A 175 12.39 -14.90 -0.12
N ASN A 176 11.64 -14.97 -1.23
CA ASN A 176 12.14 -15.54 -2.47
C ASN A 176 13.30 -14.72 -3.05
N PHE A 177 13.17 -13.38 -3.04
CA PHE A 177 14.24 -12.49 -3.50
C PHE A 177 15.50 -12.66 -2.62
N GLN A 178 15.32 -12.67 -1.29
CA GLN A 178 16.45 -12.80 -0.37
C GLN A 178 17.15 -14.18 -0.48
N GLN A 179 16.41 -15.26 -0.76
CA GLN A 179 17.00 -16.57 -1.04
C GLN A 179 17.86 -16.56 -2.32
N GLU A 180 17.36 -15.97 -3.41
CA GLU A 180 18.15 -15.86 -4.65
C GLU A 180 19.38 -14.97 -4.46
N LEU A 181 19.24 -13.85 -3.73
CA LEU A 181 20.36 -12.98 -3.39
C LEU A 181 21.42 -13.71 -2.54
N ALA A 182 21.00 -14.56 -1.60
CA ALA A 182 21.92 -15.38 -0.80
C ALA A 182 22.71 -16.37 -1.67
N LYS A 183 22.06 -17.03 -2.65
CA LYS A 183 22.75 -17.90 -3.61
C LYS A 183 23.78 -17.16 -4.45
N LEU A 184 23.47 -15.93 -4.88
CA LEU A 184 24.42 -15.07 -5.60
C LEU A 184 25.64 -14.76 -4.73
N LYS A 185 25.44 -14.36 -3.46
CA LYS A 185 26.53 -14.10 -2.51
C LYS A 185 27.42 -15.32 -2.30
N GLU A 186 26.83 -16.49 -2.07
CA GLU A 186 27.57 -17.72 -1.86
C GLU A 186 28.41 -18.10 -3.10
N SER A 187 27.84 -17.93 -4.29
CA SER A 187 28.53 -18.20 -5.55
C SER A 187 29.73 -17.27 -5.77
N ASP A 188 29.57 -15.97 -5.47
CA ASP A 188 30.64 -14.98 -5.57
C ASP A 188 31.75 -15.21 -4.53
N ILE A 189 31.41 -15.57 -3.29
CA ILE A 189 32.38 -15.94 -2.25
C ILE A 189 33.23 -17.13 -2.73
N LYS A 190 32.60 -18.17 -3.31
CA LYS A 190 33.31 -19.35 -3.84
C LYS A 190 34.22 -19.00 -5.02
N ALA A 191 33.83 -18.06 -5.87
CA ALA A 191 34.56 -17.72 -7.09
C ALA A 191 35.70 -16.72 -6.87
N SER A 192 35.45 -15.64 -6.11
CA SER A 192 36.38 -14.50 -6.01
C SER A 192 37.08 -14.39 -4.65
N GLY A 193 36.49 -14.91 -3.57
CA GLY A 193 37.00 -14.79 -2.20
C GLY A 193 37.16 -13.35 -1.67
N THR A 194 36.81 -12.32 -2.46
CA THR A 194 37.11 -10.89 -2.16
C THR A 194 35.84 -10.03 -2.03
N ALA A 195 34.67 -10.61 -2.33
CA ALA A 195 33.38 -9.94 -2.33
C ALA A 195 33.00 -9.31 -0.98
N GLU A 196 33.29 -10.03 0.11
CA GLU A 196 32.99 -9.61 1.48
C GLU A 196 33.79 -8.37 1.87
N ALA A 197 35.08 -8.30 1.47
CA ALA A 197 35.94 -7.17 1.75
C ALA A 197 35.48 -5.87 1.07
N LYS A 198 34.73 -5.96 -0.03
CA LYS A 198 34.15 -4.81 -0.76
C LYS A 198 32.69 -4.56 -0.41
N GLY A 199 32.16 -5.25 0.60
CA GLY A 199 30.77 -5.12 1.04
C GLY A 199 29.75 -5.41 -0.05
N PHE A 200 30.07 -6.32 -0.98
CA PHE A 200 29.21 -6.70 -2.11
C PHE A 200 28.79 -5.54 -3.03
N LEU A 201 29.64 -4.51 -3.17
CA LEU A 201 29.35 -3.37 -4.06
C LEU A 201 29.10 -3.81 -5.52
N GLN A 202 29.76 -4.87 -5.98
CA GLN A 202 29.69 -5.40 -7.36
C GLN A 202 29.34 -6.90 -7.37
N LEU A 203 28.20 -7.27 -6.77
CA LEU A 203 27.73 -8.65 -6.78
C LEU A 203 27.20 -9.03 -8.19
N PRO A 204 27.81 -9.98 -8.91
CA PRO A 204 27.31 -10.43 -10.22
C PRO A 204 25.89 -10.99 -10.12
N GLY A 205 25.03 -10.72 -11.11
CA GLY A 205 23.64 -11.19 -11.12
C GLY A 205 22.66 -10.34 -10.30
N ARG A 206 23.16 -9.47 -9.41
CA ARG A 206 22.31 -8.63 -8.55
C ARG A 206 21.44 -7.67 -9.35
N ASN A 207 22.01 -7.06 -10.39
CA ASN A 207 21.30 -6.07 -11.19
C ASN A 207 20.13 -6.72 -11.93
N GLU A 208 20.32 -7.91 -12.49
CA GLU A 208 19.30 -8.68 -13.19
C GLU A 208 18.16 -9.07 -12.23
N LEU A 209 18.52 -9.54 -11.02
CA LEU A 209 17.55 -9.88 -9.98
C LEU A 209 16.72 -8.66 -9.53
N ALA A 210 17.38 -7.52 -9.30
CA ALA A 210 16.70 -6.28 -8.92
C ALA A 210 15.85 -5.70 -10.05
N PHE A 211 16.32 -5.82 -11.31
CA PHE A 211 15.69 -5.24 -12.48
C PHE A 211 14.28 -5.80 -12.72
N ALA A 212 14.06 -7.10 -12.47
CA ALA A 212 12.73 -7.71 -12.61
C ALA A 212 11.67 -7.04 -11.70
N ILE A 213 12.04 -6.72 -10.45
CA ILE A 213 11.17 -6.01 -9.51
C ILE A 213 11.02 -4.54 -9.90
N GLN A 214 12.13 -3.89 -10.27
CA GLN A 214 12.13 -2.48 -10.66
C GLN A 214 11.26 -2.24 -11.90
N LEU A 215 11.27 -3.14 -12.88
CA LEU A 215 10.41 -3.08 -14.07
C LEU A 215 8.92 -3.09 -13.73
N GLN A 216 8.53 -3.87 -12.72
CA GLN A 216 7.13 -3.93 -12.26
C GLN A 216 6.73 -2.68 -11.48
N LEU A 217 7.65 -2.11 -10.69
CA LEU A 217 7.37 -0.94 -9.86
C LEU A 217 7.47 0.40 -10.61
N ALA A 218 8.32 0.51 -11.63
CA ALA A 218 8.58 1.76 -12.33
C ALA A 218 7.31 2.45 -12.88
N PRO A 219 6.39 1.74 -13.57
CA PRO A 219 5.12 2.32 -14.00
C PRO A 219 4.30 2.92 -12.86
N CYS A 220 4.45 2.40 -11.64
CA CYS A 220 3.74 2.89 -10.48
C CYS A 220 4.12 4.29 -10.02
N PHE A 221 5.24 4.80 -10.53
CA PHE A 221 5.75 6.12 -10.20
C PHE A 221 5.95 6.96 -11.46
N GLY A 222 5.27 6.61 -12.56
CA GLY A 222 5.32 7.35 -13.83
C GLY A 222 6.59 7.11 -14.64
N PHE A 223 7.38 6.08 -14.32
CA PHE A 223 8.53 5.69 -15.12
C PHE A 223 8.16 4.60 -16.13
N GLU A 224 8.82 4.59 -17.28
CA GLU A 224 8.67 3.52 -18.26
C GLU A 224 9.18 2.19 -17.69
N ALA A 225 8.49 1.08 -17.98
CA ALA A 225 8.97 -0.28 -17.69
C ALA A 225 10.08 -0.70 -18.68
N SER A 226 11.16 0.08 -18.71
CA SER A 226 12.30 -0.10 -19.60
C SER A 226 13.60 0.15 -18.82
N LYS A 227 14.74 -0.26 -19.39
CA LYS A 227 16.05 0.02 -18.78
C LYS A 227 16.28 1.52 -18.60
N GLN A 228 15.85 2.31 -19.57
CA GLN A 228 15.91 3.77 -19.55
C GLN A 228 15.01 4.35 -18.45
N GLY A 229 13.79 3.84 -18.30
CA GLY A 229 12.89 4.24 -17.21
C GLY A 229 13.46 3.93 -15.83
N ILE A 230 14.10 2.77 -15.63
CA ILE A 230 14.78 2.45 -14.37
C ILE A 230 15.96 3.38 -14.10
N LEU A 231 16.76 3.71 -15.12
CA LEU A 231 17.84 4.69 -14.97
C LEU A 231 17.30 6.09 -14.62
N ALA A 232 16.19 6.51 -15.23
CA ALA A 232 15.51 7.75 -14.90
C ALA A 232 14.98 7.73 -13.45
N MET A 233 14.41 6.61 -13.01
CA MET A 233 13.96 6.39 -11.63
C MET A 233 15.11 6.53 -10.63
N ILE A 234 16.23 5.85 -10.85
CA ILE A 234 17.42 5.93 -9.99
C ILE A 234 17.98 7.35 -9.96
N SER A 235 18.09 8.00 -11.13
CA SER A 235 18.56 9.38 -11.26
C SER A 235 17.66 10.35 -10.47
N THR A 236 16.33 10.16 -10.55
CA THR A 236 15.36 10.98 -9.82
C THR A 236 15.51 10.81 -8.32
N CYS A 237 15.67 9.58 -7.81
CA CYS A 237 15.99 9.33 -6.40
C CYS A 237 17.29 10.04 -5.97
N GLY A 238 18.30 10.03 -6.85
CA GLY A 238 19.59 10.69 -6.63
C GLY A 238 19.48 12.17 -6.26
N GLN A 239 18.52 12.88 -6.85
CA GLN A 239 18.29 14.32 -6.61
C GLN A 239 17.86 14.63 -5.17
N PHE A 240 17.33 13.64 -4.45
CA PHE A 240 16.83 13.80 -3.08
C PHE A 240 17.76 13.23 -2.01
N LEU A 241 18.92 12.67 -2.38
CA LEU A 241 19.83 12.02 -1.42
C LEU A 241 20.50 12.95 -0.40
N LYS A 242 20.32 14.27 -0.52
CA LYS A 242 20.72 15.25 0.50
C LYS A 242 19.75 15.31 1.69
N ASP A 243 18.52 14.82 1.51
CA ASP A 243 17.54 14.71 2.59
C ASP A 243 17.86 13.48 3.47
N PRO A 244 18.02 13.63 4.80
CA PRO A 244 18.44 12.54 5.68
C PRO A 244 17.51 11.32 5.62
N GLU A 245 16.20 11.56 5.66
CA GLU A 245 15.16 10.51 5.66
C GLU A 245 15.22 9.69 4.37
N ILE A 246 15.34 10.36 3.22
CA ILE A 246 15.50 9.67 1.93
C ILE A 246 16.83 8.94 1.84
N SER A 247 17.92 9.53 2.35
CA SER A 247 19.25 8.91 2.31
C SER A 247 19.32 7.62 3.15
N GLU A 248 18.65 7.61 4.32
CA GLU A 248 18.54 6.43 5.18
C GLU A 248 17.70 5.33 4.53
N LEU A 249 16.58 5.70 3.92
CA LEU A 249 15.72 4.76 3.22
C LEU A 249 16.41 4.18 1.98
N PHE A 250 17.17 5.00 1.26
CA PHE A 250 17.99 4.56 0.13
C PHE A 250 19.08 3.56 0.57
N ASP A 251 19.75 3.81 1.70
CA ASP A 251 20.70 2.86 2.29
C ASP A 251 19.98 1.55 2.67
N ALA A 252 18.79 1.63 3.27
CA ALA A 252 18.01 0.45 3.64
C ALA A 252 17.63 -0.40 2.41
N VAL A 253 17.25 0.22 1.29
CA VAL A 253 17.02 -0.47 0.00
C VAL A 253 18.29 -1.17 -0.48
N ASN A 254 19.43 -0.48 -0.48
CA ASN A 254 20.71 -1.05 -0.92
C ASN A 254 21.21 -2.19 -0.02
N MET A 255 20.94 -2.12 1.29
CA MET A 255 21.18 -3.21 2.21
C MET A 255 20.32 -4.44 1.88
N LYS A 256 19.06 -4.25 1.47
CA LYS A 256 18.21 -5.35 0.97
C LYS A 256 18.68 -5.91 -0.36
N LEU A 257 19.39 -5.11 -1.16
CA LEU A 257 20.16 -5.56 -2.32
C LEU A 257 21.50 -6.22 -1.95
N GLY A 258 21.78 -6.39 -0.65
CA GLY A 258 22.88 -7.17 -0.14
C GLY A 258 24.16 -6.40 0.16
N MET A 259 24.14 -5.06 0.03
CA MET A 259 25.29 -4.20 0.35
C MET A 259 25.48 -4.08 1.88
N THR A 260 26.73 -3.91 2.32
CA THR A 260 27.00 -3.57 3.73
C THR A 260 26.74 -2.07 3.99
N PRO A 261 26.60 -1.65 5.26
CA PRO A 261 26.43 -0.24 5.60
C PRO A 261 27.57 0.66 5.05
N GLU A 262 28.81 0.17 5.07
CA GLU A 262 29.98 0.88 4.57
C GLU A 262 29.92 1.02 3.04
N ALA A 263 29.50 -0.04 2.34
CA ALA A 263 29.31 -0.02 0.90
C ALA A 263 28.18 0.92 0.49
N CYS A 264 27.10 1.02 1.27
CA CYS A 264 26.01 1.98 1.03
C CYS A 264 26.53 3.43 1.14
N LYS A 265 27.27 3.76 2.21
CA LYS A 265 27.89 5.08 2.38
C LYS A 265 28.83 5.42 1.22
N ALA A 266 29.70 4.48 0.83
CA ALA A 266 30.62 4.65 -0.29
C ALA A 266 29.90 4.79 -1.63
N PHE A 267 28.79 4.08 -1.83
CA PHE A 267 27.96 4.19 -3.02
C PHE A 267 27.26 5.55 -3.10
N ARG A 268 26.64 6.00 -2.00
CA ARG A 268 26.00 7.32 -1.92
C ARG A 268 26.99 8.45 -2.22
N ALA A 269 28.22 8.37 -1.70
CA ALA A 269 29.27 9.36 -1.99
C ALA A 269 29.65 9.43 -3.48
N LYS A 270 29.40 8.38 -4.27
CA LYS A 270 29.64 8.37 -5.73
C LYS A 270 28.43 8.84 -6.54
N VAL A 271 27.23 8.70 -5.99
CA VAL A 271 25.96 9.05 -6.66
C VAL A 271 25.56 10.50 -6.37
N LEU A 272 25.98 11.05 -5.22
CA LEU A 272 25.82 12.46 -4.93
C LEU A 272 26.70 13.30 -5.87
N PRO A 273 26.12 14.24 -6.64
CA PRO A 273 26.87 15.20 -7.45
C PRO A 273 27.62 16.24 -6.59
#